data_AF-A0A6P7N757-F1
#
_entry.id   AF-A0A6P7N757-F1
#
_cell.length_a   1.000
_cell.length_b   1.000
_cell.length_c   1.000
_cell.angle_alpha   90.00
_cell.angle_beta   90.00
_cell.angle_gamma   90.00
#
_symmetry.space_group_name_H-M   'P 1'
#
loop_
_entity.id
_entity.type
_entity.pdbx_description
1 polymer ?
#
loop_
_entity_poly.entity_id
_entity_poly.type
_entity_poly.pdbx_seq_one_letter_code
_entity_poly.pdbx_strand_id
1 'polypeptide(L)'
;MLYLVAAGSLVFPGLFLLSKQMLKRMMGWSEGDAAIVSTRLVSSIQAIMASSAGCIIITSCRDVIEDRHWLTDSYILFATPYFAYDIYAMFLCYWHKQQVKGHEEEKGGARSLGVAVGGYLRQELFMVLHHVFMVAFCCPASLLWRQGKGDYFQGILFLAELSTPSVSLGKVLIQYKKQNTVLHKVNGVLMLLTFFSCRVLLFPYLYYAYSSYASIPVYAVPLVAPWQCNLGAALLWPLQLYWFTLICRGALRLFRGRPKPALSEPESWRHNT
;
A
#
# COMPACT_ATOMS: atom_id res chain seq x y z
N MET A 1 -9.90 4.13 -24.83
CA MET A 1 -10.25 3.76 -23.44
C MET A 1 -9.85 2.32 -23.13
N LEU A 2 -10.34 1.29 -23.83
CA LEU A 2 -9.96 -0.12 -23.60
C LEU A 2 -8.45 -0.39 -23.73
N TYR A 3 -7.74 0.32 -24.60
CA TYR A 3 -6.29 0.18 -24.77
C TYR A 3 -5.50 0.54 -23.49
N LEU A 4 -6.01 1.44 -22.64
CA LEU A 4 -5.34 1.81 -21.37
C LEU A 4 -5.46 0.69 -20.33
N VAL A 5 -6.64 0.05 -20.26
CA VAL A 5 -6.87 -1.12 -19.42
C VAL A 5 -6.04 -2.31 -19.90
N ALA A 6 -5.94 -2.50 -21.22
CA ALA A 6 -5.08 -3.52 -21.81
C ALA A 6 -3.59 -3.23 -21.52
N ALA A 7 -3.16 -1.97 -21.66
CA ALA A 7 -1.80 -1.56 -21.33
C ALA A 7 -1.47 -1.81 -19.86
N GLY A 8 -2.34 -1.42 -18.93
CA GLY A 8 -2.17 -1.73 -17.50
C GLY A 8 -2.07 -3.23 -17.25
N SER A 9 -2.99 -4.01 -17.83
CA SER A 9 -3.01 -5.48 -17.70
C SER A 9 -1.75 -6.17 -18.23
N LEU A 10 -1.01 -5.55 -19.15
CA LEU A 10 0.26 -6.08 -19.65
C LEU A 10 1.46 -5.55 -18.85
N VAL A 11 1.46 -4.26 -18.52
CA VAL A 11 2.59 -3.58 -17.87
C VAL A 11 2.83 -4.12 -16.46
N PHE A 12 1.81 -4.24 -15.61
CA PHE A 12 2.05 -4.65 -14.21
C PHE A 12 2.51 -6.11 -14.08
N PRO A 13 1.86 -7.10 -14.72
CA PRO A 13 2.36 -8.48 -14.72
C PRO A 13 3.70 -8.61 -15.45
N GLY A 14 3.91 -7.87 -16.54
CA GLY A 14 5.17 -7.84 -17.27
C GLY A 14 6.33 -7.33 -16.40
N LEU A 15 6.15 -6.21 -15.69
CA LEU A 15 7.12 -5.67 -14.75
C LEU A 15 7.43 -6.64 -13.60
N PHE A 16 6.42 -7.36 -13.11
CA PHE A 16 6.61 -8.40 -12.11
C PHE A 16 7.49 -9.53 -12.61
N LEU A 17 7.15 -10.12 -13.77
CA LEU A 17 7.91 -11.24 -14.33
C LEU A 17 9.34 -10.82 -14.66
N LEU A 18 9.52 -9.64 -15.26
CA LEU A 18 10.84 -9.11 -15.59
C LEU A 18 11.69 -8.89 -14.34
N SER A 19 11.15 -8.18 -13.34
CA SER A 19 11.89 -7.91 -12.10
C SER A 19 12.19 -9.19 -11.32
N LYS A 20 11.24 -10.14 -11.26
CA LYS A 20 11.47 -11.46 -10.65
C LYS A 20 12.62 -12.20 -11.36
N GLN A 21 12.60 -12.24 -12.69
CA GLN A 21 13.62 -12.92 -13.48
C GLN A 21 14.99 -12.25 -13.36
N MET A 22 15.04 -10.91 -13.33
CA MET A 22 16.28 -10.16 -13.12
C MET A 22 16.85 -10.40 -11.72
N LEU A 23 16.02 -10.34 -10.67
CA LEU A 23 16.45 -10.62 -9.29
C LEU A 23 16.98 -12.04 -9.13
N LYS A 24 16.32 -13.03 -9.75
CA LYS A 24 16.82 -14.41 -9.77
C LYS A 24 18.18 -14.53 -10.46
N ARG A 25 18.36 -13.89 -11.62
CA ARG A 25 19.62 -13.97 -12.40
C ARG A 25 20.77 -13.23 -11.73
N MET A 26 20.52 -12.04 -11.18
CA MET A 26 21.57 -11.20 -10.62
C MET A 26 21.94 -11.58 -9.19
N MET A 27 20.96 -11.96 -8.37
CA MET A 27 21.16 -12.16 -6.93
C MET A 27 21.04 -13.63 -6.49
N GLY A 28 20.69 -14.55 -7.40
CA GLY A 28 20.57 -15.99 -7.08
C GLY A 28 19.45 -16.32 -6.09
N TRP A 29 18.43 -15.47 -5.98
CA TRP A 29 17.39 -15.62 -4.96
C TRP A 29 16.42 -16.78 -5.19
N SER A 30 15.85 -17.24 -4.08
CA SER A 30 14.72 -18.19 -4.09
C SER A 30 13.52 -17.59 -4.83
N GLU A 31 12.66 -18.45 -5.39
CA GLU A 31 11.42 -18.01 -6.06
C GLU A 31 10.55 -17.12 -5.16
N GLY A 32 10.46 -17.47 -3.87
CA GLY A 32 9.66 -16.72 -2.90
C GLY A 32 10.22 -15.33 -2.60
N ASP A 33 11.53 -15.22 -2.36
CA ASP A 33 12.16 -13.93 -2.06
C ASP A 33 12.11 -12.98 -3.26
N ALA A 34 12.37 -13.51 -4.46
CA ALA A 34 12.27 -12.74 -5.70
C ALA A 34 10.83 -12.27 -5.97
N ALA A 35 9.82 -13.12 -5.72
CA ALA A 35 8.41 -12.73 -5.88
C ALA A 35 8.00 -11.63 -4.89
N ILE A 36 8.42 -11.72 -3.62
CA ILE A 36 8.11 -10.71 -2.60
C ILE A 36 8.69 -9.34 -2.99
N VAL A 37 9.98 -9.29 -3.32
CA VAL A 37 10.64 -8.03 -3.68
C VAL A 37 10.10 -7.48 -4.99
N SER A 38 9.86 -8.34 -5.98
CA SER A 38 9.25 -7.96 -7.27
C SER A 38 7.88 -7.31 -7.07
N THR A 39 7.00 -7.90 -6.25
CA THR A 39 5.68 -7.33 -5.94
C THR A 39 5.81 -5.94 -5.31
N ARG A 40 6.76 -5.76 -4.39
CA ARG A 40 7.02 -4.47 -3.73
C ARG A 40 7.60 -3.42 -4.69
N LEU A 41 8.40 -3.83 -5.66
CA LEU A 41 8.91 -2.95 -6.71
C LEU A 41 7.78 -2.47 -7.63
N VAL A 42 6.93 -3.38 -8.12
CA VAL A 42 5.77 -3.02 -8.98
C VAL A 42 4.83 -2.07 -8.25
N SER A 43 4.55 -2.34 -6.97
CA SER A 43 3.75 -1.46 -6.12
C SER A 43 4.38 -0.07 -5.93
N SER A 44 5.70 -0.01 -5.76
CA SER A 44 6.42 1.28 -5.64
C SER A 44 6.37 2.08 -6.95
N ILE A 45 6.52 1.42 -8.10
CA ILE A 45 6.42 2.05 -9.42
C ILE A 45 5.00 2.59 -9.63
N GLN A 46 3.97 1.79 -9.34
CA GLN A 46 2.58 2.23 -9.42
C GLN A 46 2.34 3.47 -8.54
N ALA A 47 2.84 3.46 -7.31
CA ALA A 47 2.68 4.56 -6.38
C ALA A 47 3.35 5.86 -6.85
N ILE A 48 4.54 5.77 -7.44
CA ILE A 48 5.23 6.92 -8.04
C ILE A 48 4.41 7.47 -9.20
N MET A 49 3.91 6.61 -10.09
CA MET A 49 3.05 7.03 -11.19
C MET A 49 1.77 7.70 -10.70
N ALA A 50 1.10 7.13 -9.69
CA ALA A 50 -0.11 7.69 -9.08
C ALA A 50 0.17 9.07 -8.50
N SER A 51 1.22 9.19 -7.70
CA SER A 51 1.59 10.45 -7.04
C SER A 51 1.94 11.53 -8.06
N SER A 52 2.66 11.15 -9.13
CA SER A 52 3.04 12.07 -10.20
C SER A 52 1.80 12.55 -10.97
N ALA A 53 0.88 11.63 -11.30
CA ALA A 53 -0.38 11.98 -11.93
C ALA A 53 -1.22 12.90 -11.04
N GLY A 54 -1.30 12.60 -9.73
CA GLY A 54 -1.96 13.44 -8.74
C GLY A 54 -1.39 14.85 -8.68
N CYS A 55 -0.06 15.00 -8.60
CA CYS A 55 0.60 16.31 -8.62
C CYS A 55 0.28 17.11 -9.88
N ILE A 56 0.32 16.47 -11.05
CA ILE A 56 0.01 17.13 -12.33
C ILE A 56 -1.44 17.63 -12.35
N ILE A 57 -2.39 16.79 -11.92
CA ILE A 57 -3.81 17.15 -11.90
C ILE A 57 -4.06 18.32 -10.94
N ILE A 58 -3.55 18.24 -9.71
CA ILE A 58 -3.72 19.26 -8.66
C ILE A 58 -3.14 20.61 -9.10
N THR A 59 -1.98 20.61 -9.76
CA THR A 59 -1.34 21.85 -10.22
C THR A 59 -1.97 22.43 -11.49
N SER A 60 -2.71 21.62 -12.25
CA SER A 60 -3.36 22.04 -13.50
C SER A 60 -4.80 22.53 -13.29
N CYS A 61 -5.53 21.98 -12.32
CA CYS A 61 -6.90 22.40 -11.99
C CYS A 61 -6.88 23.66 -11.11
N ARG A 62 -7.52 24.73 -11.59
CA ARG A 62 -7.74 25.98 -10.85
C ARG A 62 -9.07 25.92 -10.09
N ASP A 63 -10.13 25.45 -10.75
CA ASP A 63 -11.41 25.15 -10.12
C ASP A 63 -11.39 23.71 -9.58
N VAL A 64 -11.65 23.55 -8.29
CA VAL A 64 -11.54 22.24 -7.64
C VAL A 64 -12.70 21.28 -7.95
N ILE A 65 -13.82 21.79 -8.48
CA ILE A 65 -15.01 21.00 -8.82
C ILE A 65 -15.21 20.88 -10.32
N GLU A 66 -15.13 21.96 -11.08
CA GLU A 66 -15.56 21.97 -12.48
C GLU A 66 -14.41 21.72 -13.46
N ASP A 67 -13.16 21.99 -13.08
CA ASP A 67 -12.04 21.74 -14.01
C ASP A 67 -11.84 20.25 -14.25
N ARG A 68 -11.50 19.94 -15.51
CA ARG A 68 -11.23 18.57 -15.96
C ARG A 68 -9.80 18.38 -16.40
N HIS A 69 -9.24 17.23 -16.04
CA HIS A 69 -7.92 16.83 -16.51
C HIS A 69 -7.96 15.43 -17.11
N TRP A 70 -7.54 15.31 -18.39
CA TRP A 70 -7.57 14.05 -19.15
C TRP A 70 -6.78 12.91 -18.47
N LEU A 71 -5.74 13.28 -17.72
CA LEU A 71 -4.89 12.33 -17.01
C LEU A 71 -5.65 11.57 -15.93
N THR A 72 -6.72 12.16 -15.35
CA THR A 72 -7.48 11.48 -14.30
C THR A 72 -8.14 10.22 -14.84
N ASP A 73 -8.98 10.34 -15.85
CA ASP A 73 -9.71 9.21 -16.43
C ASP A 73 -8.73 8.20 -17.05
N SER A 74 -7.68 8.70 -17.70
CA SER A 74 -6.66 7.87 -18.33
C SER A 74 -5.88 7.04 -17.31
N TYR A 75 -5.48 7.66 -16.20
CA TYR A 75 -4.72 7.01 -15.14
C TYR A 75 -5.59 6.02 -14.36
N ILE A 76 -6.86 6.33 -14.06
CA ILE A 76 -7.76 5.38 -13.39
C ILE A 76 -7.91 4.11 -14.22
N LEU A 77 -8.16 4.24 -15.52
CA LEU A 77 -8.29 3.09 -16.42
C LEU A 77 -7.00 2.28 -16.51
N PHE A 78 -5.85 2.96 -16.56
CA PHE A 78 -4.54 2.29 -16.55
C PHE A 78 -4.24 1.60 -15.23
N ALA A 79 -4.58 2.20 -14.08
CA ALA A 79 -4.27 1.69 -12.75
C ALA A 79 -5.27 0.63 -12.25
N THR A 80 -6.50 0.58 -12.78
CA THR A 80 -7.51 -0.41 -12.36
C THR A 80 -7.00 -1.87 -12.44
N PRO A 81 -6.36 -2.31 -13.55
CA PRO A 81 -5.73 -3.63 -13.63
C PRO A 81 -4.68 -3.90 -12.55
N TYR A 82 -3.93 -2.88 -12.10
CA TYR A 82 -2.93 -3.06 -11.06
C TYR A 82 -3.55 -3.53 -9.75
N PHE A 83 -4.65 -2.90 -9.31
CA PHE A 83 -5.26 -3.28 -8.03
C PHE A 83 -5.82 -4.71 -8.04
N ALA A 84 -6.34 -5.17 -9.18
CA ALA A 84 -6.74 -6.57 -9.36
C ALA A 84 -5.53 -7.52 -9.36
N TYR A 85 -4.47 -7.15 -10.10
CA TYR A 85 -3.22 -7.88 -10.13
C TYR A 85 -2.54 -7.96 -8.75
N ASP A 86 -2.56 -6.89 -7.96
CA ASP A 86 -1.88 -6.83 -6.65
C ASP A 86 -2.51 -7.78 -5.62
N ILE A 87 -3.84 -7.97 -5.66
CA ILE A 87 -4.51 -9.00 -4.86
C ILE A 87 -3.95 -10.39 -5.17
N TYR A 88 -3.77 -10.70 -6.45
CA TYR A 88 -3.19 -11.97 -6.90
C TYR A 88 -1.71 -12.09 -6.50
N ALA A 89 -0.91 -11.04 -6.70
CA ALA A 89 0.50 -11.02 -6.36
C ALA A 89 0.75 -11.20 -4.85
N MET A 90 -0.08 -10.56 -4.01
CA MET A 90 -0.06 -10.74 -2.56
C MET A 90 -0.40 -12.18 -2.15
N PHE A 91 -1.39 -12.81 -2.79
CA PHE A 91 -1.71 -14.23 -2.57
C PHE A 91 -0.55 -15.14 -2.95
N LEU A 92 0.10 -14.90 -4.10
CA LEU A 92 1.25 -15.67 -4.56
C LEU A 92 2.43 -15.55 -3.58
N CYS A 93 2.70 -14.35 -3.06
CA CYS A 93 3.72 -14.13 -2.03
C CYS A 93 3.39 -14.88 -0.73
N TYR A 94 2.13 -14.88 -0.31
CA TYR A 94 1.68 -15.63 0.87
C TYR A 94 1.85 -17.14 0.69
N TRP A 95 1.47 -17.65 -0.49
CA TRP A 95 1.60 -19.06 -0.83
C TRP A 95 3.06 -19.51 -0.83
N HIS A 96 3.98 -18.74 -1.45
CA HIS A 96 5.41 -19.05 -1.40
C HIS A 96 5.98 -19.02 0.02
N LYS A 97 5.57 -18.04 0.85
CA LYS A 97 6.00 -17.97 2.26
C LYS A 97 5.52 -19.17 3.07
N GLN A 98 4.29 -19.65 2.80
CA GLN A 98 3.78 -20.87 3.41
C GLN A 98 4.50 -22.12 2.94
N GLN A 99 4.86 -22.23 1.66
CA GLN A 99 5.61 -23.38 1.16
C GLN A 99 7.00 -23.49 1.81
N VAL A 100 7.71 -22.38 1.98
CA VAL A 100 9.02 -22.39 2.67
C VAL A 100 8.87 -22.80 4.14
N LYS A 101 7.84 -22.28 4.83
CA LYS A 101 7.59 -22.61 6.24
C LYS A 101 7.07 -24.04 6.44
N GLY A 102 6.29 -24.56 5.49
CA GLY A 102 5.80 -25.94 5.49
C GLY A 102 6.86 -26.96 5.13
N HIS A 103 7.89 -26.57 4.35
CA HIS A 103 9.05 -27.40 4.07
C HIS A 103 9.92 -27.67 5.32
N GLU A 104 9.86 -26.79 6.32
CA GLU A 104 10.52 -26.96 7.63
C GLU A 104 9.66 -27.77 8.61
N GLU A 105 8.33 -27.75 8.49
CA GLU A 105 7.44 -28.38 9.48
C GLU A 105 6.98 -29.81 9.16
N GLU A 106 6.71 -30.24 7.91
CA GLU A 106 6.43 -31.68 7.66
C GLU A 106 6.25 -32.11 6.20
N LYS A 107 6.79 -33.30 5.88
CA LYS A 107 6.52 -34.16 4.71
C LYS A 107 5.06 -34.65 4.60
N GLY A 108 4.05 -33.88 5.00
CA GLY A 108 2.67 -34.37 5.19
C GLY A 108 1.58 -33.56 4.47
N GLY A 109 1.23 -33.97 3.25
CA GLY A 109 -0.09 -33.69 2.65
C GLY A 109 -0.22 -32.41 1.82
N ALA A 110 -0.69 -32.55 0.58
CA ALA A 110 -1.05 -31.44 -0.30
C ALA A 110 -2.15 -30.58 0.36
N ARG A 111 -1.78 -29.42 0.92
CA ARG A 111 -2.76 -28.46 1.47
C ARG A 111 -3.71 -28.01 0.36
N SER A 112 -5.01 -28.22 0.58
CA SER A 112 -6.05 -27.75 -0.33
C SER A 112 -5.97 -26.24 -0.53
N LEU A 113 -6.09 -25.81 -1.79
CA LEU A 113 -6.07 -24.40 -2.21
C LEU A 113 -7.05 -23.55 -1.39
N GLY A 114 -8.23 -24.09 -1.06
CA GLY A 114 -9.26 -23.40 -0.30
C GLY A 114 -8.86 -23.06 1.14
N VAL A 115 -8.09 -23.93 1.81
CA VAL A 115 -7.61 -23.69 3.17
C VAL A 115 -6.55 -22.58 3.17
N ALA A 116 -5.68 -22.55 2.15
CA ALA A 116 -4.68 -21.50 2.03
C ALA A 116 -5.29 -20.15 1.65
N VAL A 117 -6.29 -20.13 0.77
CA VAL A 117 -7.06 -18.91 0.44
C VAL A 117 -7.78 -18.39 1.68
N GLY A 118 -8.46 -19.26 2.46
CA GLY A 118 -9.11 -18.87 3.70
C GLY A 118 -8.13 -18.32 4.74
N GLY A 119 -6.96 -18.95 4.88
CA GLY A 119 -5.89 -18.45 5.76
C GLY A 119 -5.34 -17.08 5.30
N TYR A 120 -5.12 -16.91 4.00
CA TYR A 120 -4.66 -15.65 3.41
C TYR A 120 -5.65 -14.52 3.66
N LEU A 121 -6.93 -14.75 3.36
CA LEU A 121 -7.98 -13.76 3.57
C LEU A 121 -8.10 -13.35 5.04
N ARG A 122 -7.93 -14.29 5.97
CA ARG A 122 -7.99 -13.98 7.41
C ARG A 122 -6.75 -13.22 7.89
N GLN A 123 -5.57 -13.57 7.38
CA GLN A 123 -4.31 -12.97 7.83
C GLN A 123 -4.08 -11.58 7.23
N GLU A 124 -4.41 -11.38 5.96
CA GLU A 124 -4.22 -10.12 5.23
C GLU A 124 -5.55 -9.40 4.94
N LEU A 125 -6.58 -9.66 5.76
CA LEU A 125 -7.96 -9.20 5.55
C LEU A 125 -8.05 -7.71 5.23
N PHE A 126 -7.40 -6.86 6.04
CA PHE A 126 -7.48 -5.42 5.88
C PHE A 126 -6.85 -4.92 4.57
N MET A 127 -5.76 -5.54 4.13
CA MET A 127 -5.11 -5.20 2.86
C MET A 127 -5.97 -5.66 1.69
N VAL A 128 -6.49 -6.89 1.72
CA VAL A 128 -7.35 -7.42 0.65
C VAL A 128 -8.65 -6.63 0.56
N LEU A 129 -9.31 -6.38 1.70
CA LEU A 129 -10.54 -5.59 1.76
C LEU A 129 -10.34 -4.19 1.18
N HIS A 130 -9.21 -3.54 1.49
CA HIS A 130 -8.87 -2.25 0.90
C HIS A 130 -8.79 -2.31 -0.62
N HIS A 131 -8.07 -3.27 -1.19
CA HIS A 131 -7.90 -3.38 -2.64
C HIS A 131 -9.22 -3.76 -3.34
N VAL A 132 -9.99 -4.68 -2.74
CA VAL A 132 -11.32 -5.05 -3.24
C VAL A 132 -12.24 -3.83 -3.21
N PHE A 133 -12.24 -3.05 -2.14
CA PHE A 133 -13.04 -1.83 -2.05
C PHE A 133 -12.61 -0.78 -3.08
N MET A 134 -11.31 -0.59 -3.29
CA MET A 134 -10.79 0.32 -4.32
C MET A 134 -11.25 -0.10 -5.72
N VAL A 135 -11.17 -1.38 -6.07
CA VAL A 135 -11.57 -1.89 -7.39
C VAL A 135 -13.08 -1.92 -7.57
N ALA A 136 -13.83 -2.42 -6.59
CA ALA A 136 -15.27 -2.66 -6.71
C ALA A 136 -16.10 -1.38 -6.54
N PHE A 137 -15.60 -0.41 -5.77
CA PHE A 137 -16.35 0.82 -5.47
C PHE A 137 -15.61 2.07 -5.93
N CYS A 138 -14.35 2.29 -5.54
CA CYS A 138 -13.68 3.55 -5.83
C CYS A 138 -13.43 3.77 -7.33
N CYS A 139 -12.97 2.75 -8.05
CA CYS A 139 -12.72 2.84 -9.49
C CYS A 139 -14.01 3.09 -10.30
N PRO A 140 -15.10 2.31 -10.13
CA PRO A 140 -16.38 2.61 -10.77
C PRO A 140 -16.95 3.96 -10.37
N ALA A 141 -16.84 4.36 -9.11
CA ALA A 141 -17.30 5.67 -8.65
C ALA A 141 -16.57 6.81 -9.36
N SER A 142 -15.25 6.69 -9.49
CA SER A 142 -14.39 7.71 -10.11
C SER A 142 -14.60 7.83 -11.62
N LEU A 143 -15.05 6.76 -12.30
CA LEU A 143 -15.29 6.75 -13.75
C LEU A 143 -16.74 7.05 -14.12
N LEU A 144 -17.72 6.48 -13.39
CA LEU A 144 -19.13 6.51 -13.77
C LEU A 144 -19.92 7.55 -12.97
N TRP A 145 -19.74 7.62 -11.65
CA TRP A 145 -20.51 8.53 -10.79
C TRP A 145 -19.92 9.92 -10.69
N ARG A 146 -18.63 10.08 -10.98
CA ARG A 146 -17.93 11.36 -10.97
C ARG A 146 -18.50 12.36 -11.99
N GLN A 147 -19.11 11.88 -13.07
CA GLN A 147 -19.66 12.71 -14.17
C GLN A 147 -18.66 13.76 -14.71
N GLY A 148 -17.36 13.51 -14.56
CA GLY A 148 -16.31 14.44 -14.97
C GLY A 148 -16.07 15.62 -14.02
N LYS A 149 -16.58 15.62 -12.79
CA LYS A 149 -16.33 16.68 -11.80
C LYS A 149 -15.30 16.26 -10.75
N GLY A 150 -14.72 17.22 -10.03
CA GLY A 150 -13.84 16.95 -8.88
C GLY A 150 -12.51 16.28 -9.24
N ASP A 151 -11.94 16.56 -10.42
CA ASP A 151 -10.63 16.02 -10.84
C ASP A 151 -9.52 16.39 -9.85
N TYR A 152 -9.58 17.60 -9.29
CA TYR A 152 -8.67 18.05 -8.24
C TYR A 152 -8.68 17.13 -7.02
N PHE A 153 -9.86 16.78 -6.51
CA PHE A 153 -10.01 15.88 -5.36
C PHE A 153 -9.53 14.46 -5.67
N GLN A 154 -9.77 13.98 -6.90
CA GLN A 154 -9.23 12.70 -7.36
C GLN A 154 -7.69 12.71 -7.43
N GLY A 155 -7.09 13.82 -7.86
CA GLY A 155 -5.65 14.02 -7.84
C GLY A 155 -5.07 13.95 -6.41
N ILE A 156 -5.76 14.58 -5.43
CA ILE A 156 -5.38 14.48 -4.02
C ILE A 156 -5.45 13.03 -3.54
N LEU A 157 -6.50 12.29 -3.90
CA LEU A 157 -6.63 10.87 -3.54
C LEU A 157 -5.47 10.02 -4.09
N PHE A 158 -4.93 10.34 -5.27
CA PHE A 158 -3.74 9.65 -5.78
C PHE A 158 -2.47 9.93 -4.98
N LEU A 159 -2.34 11.10 -4.34
CA LEU A 159 -1.20 11.40 -3.47
C LEU A 159 -1.14 10.48 -2.25
N ALA A 160 -2.24 9.80 -1.88
CA ALA A 160 -2.24 8.79 -0.82
C ALA A 160 -1.20 7.68 -1.06
N GLU A 161 -0.94 7.36 -2.34
CA GLU A 161 0.03 6.33 -2.71
C GLU A 161 1.48 6.75 -2.50
N LEU A 162 1.79 8.04 -2.28
CA LEU A 162 3.17 8.51 -2.09
C LEU A 162 3.89 7.87 -0.89
N SER A 163 3.13 7.37 0.08
CA SER A 163 3.67 6.65 1.24
C SER A 163 4.04 5.19 0.95
N THR A 164 3.46 4.58 -0.11
CA THR A 164 3.62 3.17 -0.47
C THR A 164 5.08 2.77 -0.78
N PRO A 165 5.91 3.58 -1.49
CA PRO A 165 7.32 3.27 -1.71
C PRO A 165 8.11 3.15 -0.39
N SER A 166 7.87 4.05 0.57
CA SER A 166 8.56 4.03 1.88
C SER A 166 8.14 2.81 2.72
N VAL A 167 6.87 2.41 2.65
CA VAL A 167 6.35 1.19 3.29
C VAL A 167 6.97 -0.07 2.66
N SER A 168 7.02 -0.11 1.32
CA SER A 168 7.61 -1.21 0.56
C SER A 168 9.11 -1.36 0.82
N LEU A 169 9.86 -0.26 0.77
CA LEU A 169 11.28 -0.23 1.09
C LEU A 169 11.54 -0.67 2.53
N GLY A 170 10.70 -0.25 3.48
CA GLY A 170 10.79 -0.68 4.88
C GLY A 170 10.70 -2.20 5.03
N LYS A 171 9.75 -2.84 4.35
CA LYS A 171 9.60 -4.31 4.37
C LYS A 171 10.78 -5.02 3.72
N VAL A 172 11.29 -4.49 2.60
CA VAL A 172 12.49 -5.02 1.94
C VAL A 172 13.70 -4.94 2.89
N LEU A 173 13.97 -3.78 3.51
CA LEU A 173 15.10 -3.64 4.44
C LEU A 173 15.03 -4.59 5.65
N ILE A 174 13.82 -4.90 6.13
CA ILE A 174 13.60 -5.91 7.17
C ILE A 174 13.95 -7.31 6.66
N GLN A 175 13.51 -7.68 5.45
CA GLN A 175 13.83 -8.98 4.83
C GLN A 175 15.34 -9.17 4.67
N TYR A 176 16.07 -8.11 4.34
CA TYR A 176 17.53 -8.13 4.24
C TYR A 176 18.28 -8.07 5.58
N LYS A 177 17.56 -8.10 6.73
CA LYS A 177 18.13 -7.94 8.08
C LYS A 177 18.97 -6.66 8.25
N LYS A 178 18.73 -5.62 7.46
CA LYS A 178 19.45 -4.34 7.49
C LYS A 178 18.82 -3.32 8.46
N GLN A 179 18.14 -3.80 9.50
CA GLN A 179 17.39 -2.97 10.46
C GLN A 179 18.28 -1.99 11.25
N ASN A 180 19.56 -2.31 11.42
CA ASN A 180 20.52 -1.47 12.15
C ASN A 180 21.13 -0.34 11.29
N THR A 181 20.80 -0.27 10.00
CA THR A 181 21.36 0.75 9.10
C THR A 181 20.70 2.11 9.28
N VAL A 182 21.46 3.18 9.03
CA VAL A 182 20.93 4.56 8.97
C VAL A 182 19.79 4.64 7.94
N LEU A 183 19.91 3.92 6.83
CA LEU A 183 18.88 3.84 5.80
C LEU A 183 17.53 3.35 6.35
N HIS A 184 17.52 2.33 7.22
CA HIS A 184 16.28 1.84 7.84
C HIS A 184 15.66 2.88 8.77
N LYS A 185 16.47 3.62 9.54
CA LYS A 185 15.99 4.70 10.41
C LYS A 185 15.40 5.86 9.60
N VAL A 186 16.11 6.33 8.59
CA VAL A 186 15.67 7.41 7.69
C VAL A 186 14.39 7.00 6.96
N ASN A 187 14.35 5.78 6.41
CA ASN A 187 13.14 5.27 5.77
C ASN A 187 11.97 5.15 6.77
N GLY A 188 12.23 4.76 8.01
CA GLY A 188 11.21 4.70 9.06
C GLY A 188 10.59 6.07 9.36
N VAL A 189 11.41 7.11 9.47
CA VAL A 189 10.94 8.50 9.64
C VAL A 189 10.18 8.97 8.39
N LEU A 190 10.72 8.73 7.20
CA LEU A 190 10.08 9.09 5.93
C LEU A 190 8.72 8.40 5.79
N MET A 191 8.63 7.11 6.10
CA MET A 191 7.39 6.35 6.11
C MET A 191 6.36 6.96 7.09
N LEU A 192 6.78 7.34 8.29
CA LEU A 192 5.88 7.96 9.27
C LEU A 192 5.33 9.31 8.78
N LEU A 193 6.22 10.18 8.28
CA LEU A 193 5.86 11.51 7.80
C LEU A 193 4.97 11.45 6.56
N THR A 194 5.34 10.63 5.58
CA THR A 194 4.55 10.47 4.34
C THR A 194 3.21 9.82 4.61
N PHE A 195 3.13 8.80 5.47
CA PHE A 195 1.86 8.16 5.80
C PHE A 195 0.93 9.13 6.56
N PHE A 196 1.46 9.90 7.51
CA PHE A 196 0.68 10.90 8.22
C PHE A 196 0.16 11.99 7.27
N SER A 197 1.05 12.59 6.48
CA SER A 197 0.71 13.73 5.64
C SER A 197 -0.19 13.33 4.46
N CYS A 198 0.15 12.25 3.76
CA CYS A 198 -0.52 11.86 2.53
C CYS A 198 -1.73 10.96 2.74
N ARG A 199 -1.90 10.31 3.90
CA ARG A 199 -3.06 9.41 4.15
C ARG A 199 -3.93 9.85 5.31
N VAL A 200 -3.34 10.29 6.43
CA VAL A 200 -4.12 10.69 7.61
C VAL A 200 -4.69 12.10 7.47
N LEU A 201 -3.86 13.08 7.10
CA LEU A 201 -4.27 14.47 6.88
C LEU A 201 -5.03 14.69 5.57
N LEU A 202 -4.95 13.74 4.64
CA LEU A 202 -5.62 13.82 3.35
C LEU A 202 -7.14 14.01 3.51
N PHE A 203 -7.81 13.19 4.33
CA PHE A 203 -9.26 13.30 4.48
C PHE A 203 -9.70 14.64 5.08
N PRO A 204 -9.12 15.12 6.20
CA PRO A 204 -9.37 16.49 6.68
C PRO A 204 -9.12 17.56 5.63
N TYR A 205 -8.06 17.41 4.83
CA TYR A 205 -7.74 18.36 3.76
C TYR A 205 -8.78 18.38 2.64
N LEU A 206 -9.32 17.22 2.24
CA LEU A 206 -10.42 17.16 1.26
C LEU A 206 -11.64 17.95 1.76
N TYR A 207 -12.02 17.78 3.02
CA TYR A 207 -13.13 18.54 3.63
C TYR A 207 -12.81 20.04 3.72
N TYR A 208 -11.58 20.41 4.06
CA TYR A 208 -11.14 21.79 4.09
C TYR A 208 -11.14 22.47 2.71
N ALA A 209 -10.64 21.78 1.69
CA ALA A 209 -10.62 22.30 0.32
C ALA A 209 -12.05 22.50 -0.21
N TYR A 210 -12.96 21.57 0.08
CA TYR A 210 -14.37 21.73 -0.27
C TYR A 210 -15.06 22.85 0.53
N SER A 211 -14.78 22.96 1.84
CA SER A 211 -15.25 24.05 2.70
C SER A 211 -14.83 25.42 2.15
N SER A 212 -13.58 25.55 1.71
CA SER A 212 -13.04 26.77 1.12
C SER A 212 -13.73 27.10 -0.21
N TYR A 213 -13.96 26.09 -1.05
CA TYR A 213 -14.70 26.25 -2.31
C TYR A 213 -16.15 26.70 -2.10
N ALA A 214 -16.88 26.02 -1.22
CA ALA A 214 -18.30 26.30 -0.97
C ALA A 214 -18.53 27.45 0.03
N SER A 215 -17.47 28.04 0.59
CA SER A 215 -17.53 29.07 1.63
C SER A 215 -18.43 28.69 2.84
N ILE A 216 -18.41 27.40 3.21
CA ILE A 216 -19.15 26.85 4.36
C ILE A 216 -18.16 26.45 5.46
N PRO A 217 -18.57 26.44 6.73
CA PRO A 217 -17.70 25.95 7.79
C PRO A 217 -17.39 24.45 7.63
N VAL A 218 -16.16 24.03 7.97
CA VAL A 218 -15.66 22.65 7.75
C VAL A 218 -16.56 21.57 8.38
N TYR A 219 -17.15 21.83 9.54
CA TYR A 219 -18.05 20.89 10.22
C TYR A 219 -19.38 20.66 9.48
N ALA A 220 -19.79 21.59 8.61
CA ALA A 220 -21.00 21.47 7.81
C ALA A 220 -20.75 20.71 6.50
N VAL A 221 -19.48 20.53 6.10
CA VAL A 221 -19.14 19.86 4.84
C VAL A 221 -19.68 18.44 4.76
N PRO A 222 -19.60 17.58 5.79
CA PRO A 222 -20.18 16.24 5.72
C PRO A 222 -21.69 16.21 5.48
N LEU A 223 -22.41 17.32 5.76
CA LEU A 223 -23.86 17.40 5.53
C LEU A 223 -24.20 17.85 4.11
N VAL A 224 -23.29 18.56 3.43
CA VAL A 224 -23.50 19.16 2.10
C VAL A 224 -22.78 18.38 1.01
N ALA A 225 -21.63 17.77 1.33
CA ALA A 225 -20.84 17.00 0.40
C ALA A 225 -21.61 15.78 -0.13
N PRO A 226 -21.33 15.34 -1.36
CA PRO A 226 -21.94 14.14 -1.92
C PRO A 226 -21.76 12.94 -0.99
N TRP A 227 -22.84 12.19 -0.76
CA TRP A 227 -22.85 11.05 0.17
C TRP A 227 -21.78 10.01 -0.17
N GLN A 228 -21.39 9.90 -1.43
CA GLN A 228 -20.33 9.01 -1.93
C GLN A 228 -18.96 9.40 -1.36
N CYS A 229 -18.65 10.70 -1.31
CA CYS A 229 -17.41 11.21 -0.72
C CYS A 229 -17.38 10.93 0.79
N ASN A 230 -18.50 11.15 1.47
CA ASN A 230 -18.62 10.87 2.90
C ASN A 230 -18.50 9.37 3.20
N LEU A 231 -19.13 8.52 2.38
CA LEU A 231 -19.03 7.06 2.50
C LEU A 231 -17.60 6.58 2.26
N GLY A 232 -16.95 7.08 1.20
CA GLY A 232 -15.55 6.77 0.91
C GLY A 232 -14.62 7.18 2.05
N ALA A 233 -14.81 8.38 2.61
CA ALA A 233 -14.07 8.85 3.77
C ALA A 233 -14.34 8.00 5.01
N ALA A 234 -15.61 7.66 5.30
CA ALA A 234 -16.01 6.86 6.44
C ALA A 234 -15.45 5.42 6.39
N LEU A 235 -15.26 4.86 5.19
CA LEU A 235 -14.72 3.51 5.01
C LEU A 235 -13.18 3.49 4.95
N LEU A 236 -12.57 4.43 4.23
CA LEU A 236 -11.12 4.45 4.01
C LEU A 236 -10.35 5.09 5.17
N TRP A 237 -10.85 6.17 5.75
CA TRP A 237 -10.09 6.94 6.75
C TRP A 237 -9.82 6.14 8.04
N PRO A 238 -10.80 5.40 8.62
CA PRO A 238 -10.53 4.57 9.80
C PRO A 238 -9.48 3.50 9.53
N LEU A 239 -9.43 2.93 8.32
CA LEU A 239 -8.41 1.96 7.94
C LEU A 239 -7.02 2.60 7.92
N GLN A 240 -6.89 3.81 7.37
CA GLN A 240 -5.62 4.56 7.39
C GLN A 240 -5.20 4.89 8.82
N LEU A 241 -6.13 5.34 9.68
CA LEU A 241 -5.85 5.62 11.09
C LEU A 241 -5.38 4.37 11.82
N TYR A 242 -6.05 3.24 11.61
CA TYR A 242 -5.65 1.95 12.18
C TYR A 242 -4.21 1.59 11.78
N TRP A 243 -3.86 1.65 10.50
CA TRP A 243 -2.50 1.37 10.03
C TRP A 243 -1.47 2.36 10.57
N PHE A 244 -1.83 3.65 10.67
CA PHE A 244 -0.96 4.66 11.27
C PHE A 244 -0.65 4.34 12.74
N THR A 245 -1.66 3.92 13.52
CA THR A 245 -1.42 3.50 14.92
C THR A 245 -0.51 2.28 15.00
N LEU A 246 -0.63 1.31 14.09
CA LEU A 246 0.27 0.15 14.02
C LEU A 246 1.71 0.57 13.68
N ILE A 247 1.89 1.48 12.73
CA ILE A 247 3.19 2.02 12.35
C ILE A 247 3.81 2.76 13.55
N CYS A 248 3.05 3.62 14.22
CA CYS A 248 3.50 4.32 15.42
C CYS A 248 3.92 3.34 16.53
N ARG A 249 3.11 2.30 16.80
CA ARG A 249 3.46 1.25 17.76
C ARG A 249 4.68 0.43 17.35
N GLY A 250 4.90 0.25 16.05
CA GLY A 250 6.12 -0.36 15.50
C GLY A 250 7.35 0.51 15.75
N ALA A 251 7.27 1.80 15.41
CA ALA A 251 8.34 2.77 15.63
C ALA A 251 8.67 2.91 17.12
N LEU A 252 7.66 3.04 17.99
CA LEU A 252 7.85 3.11 19.44
C LEU A 252 8.54 1.88 20.02
N ARG A 253 8.27 0.68 19.49
CA ARG A 253 8.98 -0.55 19.90
C ARG A 253 10.45 -0.54 19.49
N LEU A 254 10.77 0.04 18.32
CA LEU A 254 12.13 0.21 17.86
C LEU A 254 12.91 1.21 18.74
N PHE A 255 12.26 2.29 19.16
CA PHE A 255 12.86 3.32 20.04
C PHE A 255 12.97 2.87 21.50
N ARG A 256 12.00 2.11 22.02
CA ARG A 256 11.97 1.62 23.41
C ARG A 256 12.86 0.39 23.66
N GLY A 257 13.80 0.09 22.76
CA GLY A 257 14.59 -1.14 22.73
C GLY A 257 14.73 -1.81 24.09
N ARG A 258 13.96 -2.88 24.35
CA ARG A 258 14.30 -3.77 25.46
C ARG A 258 15.62 -4.42 25.04
N PRO A 259 16.70 -4.28 25.82
CA PRO A 259 17.77 -5.27 25.75
C PRO A 259 17.07 -6.62 25.95
N LYS A 260 17.35 -7.60 25.09
CA LYS A 260 17.15 -8.99 25.54
C LYS A 260 17.92 -9.07 26.86
N PRO A 261 17.33 -9.50 27.99
CA PRO A 261 18.16 -9.89 29.11
C PRO A 261 19.15 -10.89 28.54
N ALA A 262 20.44 -10.60 28.72
CA ALA A 262 21.47 -11.57 28.42
C ALA A 262 21.00 -12.87 29.09
N LEU A 263 20.88 -13.93 28.30
CA LEU A 263 20.79 -15.27 28.86
C LEU A 263 21.97 -15.35 29.81
N SER A 264 21.68 -15.35 31.11
CA SER A 264 22.64 -15.64 32.16
C SER A 264 23.33 -16.93 31.73
N GLU A 265 24.63 -16.83 31.46
CA GLU A 265 25.47 -18.00 31.27
C GLU A 265 25.18 -18.98 32.42
N PRO A 266 24.94 -20.26 32.14
CA PRO A 266 24.82 -21.25 33.20
C PRO A 266 26.14 -21.28 33.98
N GLU A 267 26.04 -20.93 35.25
CA GLU A 267 27.11 -20.84 36.25
C GLU A 267 27.60 -22.25 36.65
N SER A 268 27.84 -23.15 35.68
CA SER A 268 28.20 -24.55 35.91
C SER A 268 29.62 -24.94 35.48
N TRP A 269 30.49 -23.96 35.17
CA TRP A 269 31.89 -24.23 34.79
C TRP A 269 32.94 -23.48 35.63
N ARG A 270 32.56 -23.00 36.81
CA ARG A 270 33.52 -22.66 37.87
C ARG A 270 33.38 -23.69 38.97
N HIS A 271 34.26 -24.70 38.96
CA HIS A 271 34.92 -25.33 40.11
C HIS A 271 35.47 -26.72 39.75
N ASN A 272 36.61 -27.04 40.36
CA ASN A 272 37.48 -28.22 40.29
C ASN A 272 38.64 -28.06 39.29
N THR A 273 39.93 -27.84 39.66
CA THR A 273 40.74 -28.43 40.76
C THR A 273 40.43 -29.87 41.08
#